data_AF-A0A848LAV8-F1
#
_entry.id   AF-A0A848LAV8-F1
#
_cell.length_a   1.000
_cell.length_b   1.000
_cell.length_c   1.000
_cell.angle_alpha   90.00
_cell.angle_beta   90.00
_cell.angle_gamma   90.00
#
_symmetry.space_group_name_H-M   'P 1'
#
loop_
_entity.id
_entity.type
_entity.pdbx_description
1 polymer ?
#
loop_
_entity_poly.entity_id
_entity_poly.type
_entity_poly.pdbx_seq_one_letter_code
_entity_poly.pdbx_strand_id
1 'polypeptide(L)' 'MDPRDTLPDVRDGLTRVERIILHTLHQLEQQQGGRAVPTAMLYGYVVEHVNLRPDEFQDILARLVGRRVP' A
#
# COMPACT_ATOMS: atom_id res chain seq x y z
N MET A 1 -5.76 -13.37 2.88
CA MET A 1 -5.54 -12.21 3.77
C MET A 1 -5.98 -12.62 5.18
N ASP A 2 -5.20 -12.33 6.23
CA ASP A 2 -5.61 -12.60 7.61
C ASP A 2 -6.69 -11.58 8.01
N PRO A 3 -7.74 -11.94 8.78
CA PRO A 3 -8.76 -10.99 9.22
C PRO A 3 -8.21 -9.76 9.98
N ARG A 4 -7.04 -9.88 10.60
CA ARG A 4 -6.36 -8.77 11.26
C ARG A 4 -5.74 -7.77 10.28
N ASP A 5 -5.57 -8.16 9.02
CA ASP A 5 -5.00 -7.32 7.97
C ASP A 5 -5.98 -6.26 7.45
N THR A 6 -7.27 -6.42 7.75
CA THR A 6 -8.36 -5.54 7.30
C THR A 6 -8.92 -4.67 8.42
N LEU A 7 -8.59 -4.95 9.68
CA LEU A 7 -9.00 -4.14 10.82
C LEU A 7 -8.13 -2.87 10.90
N PRO A 8 -8.72 -1.66 10.83
CA PRO A 8 -7.96 -0.42 10.95
C PRO A 8 -7.50 -0.19 12.39
N ASP A 9 -6.27 0.31 12.56
CA ASP A 9 -5.73 0.70 13.87
C ASP A 9 -6.33 2.04 14.31
N VAL A 10 -6.66 2.17 15.60
CA VAL A 10 -7.30 3.38 16.15
C VAL A 10 -6.42 4.63 16.09
N ARG A 11 -5.11 4.48 15.95
CA ARG A 11 -4.16 5.59 15.96
C ARG A 11 -4.09 6.32 14.64
N ASP A 12 -4.14 5.59 13.53
CA ASP A 12 -3.93 6.10 12.18
C ASP A 12 -5.10 5.81 11.24
N GLY A 13 -6.06 4.98 11.65
CA GLY A 13 -7.17 4.53 10.81
C GLY A 13 -6.75 3.58 9.69
N LEU A 14 -5.47 3.15 9.67
CA LEU A 14 -4.91 2.34 8.60
C LEU A 14 -5.00 0.86 8.95
N THR A 15 -5.33 0.05 7.94
CA THR A 15 -5.15 -1.38 8.01
C THR A 15 -3.66 -1.74 7.94
N ARG A 16 -3.31 -2.98 8.31
CA ARG A 16 -1.92 -3.45 8.21
C ARG A 16 -1.38 -3.32 6.78
N VAL A 17 -2.20 -3.59 5.77
CA VAL A 17 -1.76 -3.54 4.37
C VAL A 17 -1.58 -2.12 3.87
N GLU A 18 -2.46 -1.19 4.23
CA GLU A 18 -2.26 0.24 3.93
C GLU A 18 -0.96 0.76 4.53
N ARG A 19 -0.67 0.39 5.79
CA ARG A 19 0.56 0.79 6.46
C ARG A 19 1.81 0.21 5.78
N ILE A 20 1.76 -1.05 5.34
CA ILE A 20 2.85 -1.66 4.56
C ILE A 20 3.05 -0.87 3.26
N ILE A 21 1.99 -0.60 2.50
CA ILE A 21 2.07 0.15 1.24
C ILE A 21 2.71 1.53 1.45
N LEU A 22 2.23 2.30 2.43
CA LEU A 22 2.76 3.64 2.71
C LEU A 22 4.20 3.61 3.21
N HIS A 23 4.56 2.64 4.05
CA HIS A 23 5.92 2.46 4.53
C HIS A 23 6.88 2.10 3.39
N THR A 24 6.52 1.13 2.55
CA THR A 24 7.30 0.73 1.39
C THR A 24 7.45 1.88 0.40
N LEU A 25 6.37 2.62 0.11
CA LEU A 25 6.43 3.82 -0.73
C LEU A 25 7.46 4.83 -0.20
N HIS A 26 7.38 5.16 1.10
CA HIS A 26 8.31 6.09 1.73
C HIS A 26 9.78 5.61 1.68
N GLN A 27 10.03 4.31 1.83
CA GLN A 27 11.38 3.75 1.69
C GLN A 27 11.90 3.86 0.25
N LEU A 28 11.06 3.54 -0.73
CA LEU A 28 11.41 3.60 -2.15
C LEU A 28 11.64 5.04 -2.64
N GLU A 29 10.85 6.00 -2.16
CA GLU A 29 11.06 7.42 -2.45
C GLU A 29 12.42 7.91 -1.93
N GLN A 30 12.81 7.52 -0.71
CA GLN A 30 14.13 7.87 -0.17
C GLN A 30 15.28 7.27 -1.00
N GLN A 31 15.15 6.01 -1.41
CA GLN A 31 16.13 5.34 -2.27
C GLN A 31 16.26 6.01 -3.64
N GLN A 32 15.17 6.56 -4.18
CA GLN A 32 15.16 7.24 -5.48
C GLN A 32 15.41 8.75 -5.39
N GLY A 33 15.81 9.27 -4.22
CA GLY A 33 16.10 10.69 -4.03
C GLY A 33 14.86 11.58 -4.15
N GLY A 34 13.70 11.11 -3.68
CA GLY A 34 12.43 11.84 -3.69
C GLY A 34 11.69 11.80 -5.03
N ARG A 35 12.10 10.93 -5.97
CA ARG A 35 11.39 10.73 -7.24
C ARG A 35 10.17 9.84 -7.04
N ALA A 36 9.18 10.03 -7.92
CA ALA A 36 7.98 9.20 -7.95
C ALA A 36 8.33 7.72 -8.13
N VAL A 37 7.68 6.87 -7.34
CA VAL A 37 7.85 5.41 -7.39
C VAL A 37 6.86 4.83 -8.39
N PRO A 38 7.32 4.06 -9.40
CA PRO A 38 6.41 3.38 -10.32
C PRO A 38 5.48 2.40 -9.57
N THR A 39 4.19 2.42 -9.87
CA THR A 39 3.18 1.56 -9.20
C THR A 39 3.53 0.08 -9.26
N ALA A 40 4.06 -0.41 -10.39
CA ALA A 40 4.48 -1.79 -10.55
C ALA A 40 5.67 -2.16 -9.65
N MET A 41 6.60 -1.21 -9.45
CA MET A 41 7.72 -1.38 -8.53
C MET A 41 7.19 -1.48 -7.10
N LEU A 42 6.35 -0.52 -6.68
CA LEU A 42 5.73 -0.55 -5.35
C LEU A 42 4.99 -1.87 -5.10
N TYR A 43 4.19 -2.34 -6.06
CA TYR A 43 3.50 -3.63 -5.98
C TYR A 43 4.48 -4.79 -5.73
N GLY A 44 5.59 -4.85 -6.49
CA GLY A 44 6.62 -5.87 -6.35
C GLY A 44 7.18 -5.97 -4.93
N TYR A 45 7.50 -4.83 -4.32
CA TYR A 45 8.00 -4.81 -2.93
C TYR A 45 6.90 -5.12 -1.90
N VAL A 46 5.66 -4.68 -2.12
CA VAL A 46 4.56 -4.93 -1.19
C VAL A 46 4.23 -6.42 -1.11
N VAL A 47 4.25 -7.15 -2.22
CA VAL A 47 3.93 -8.58 -2.23
C VAL A 47 4.98 -9.46 -1.53
N GLU A 48 6.18 -8.93 -1.27
CA GLU A 48 7.18 -9.59 -0.42
C GLU A 48 6.77 -9.60 1.07
N HIS A 49 5.90 -8.67 1.49
CA HIS A 49 5.46 -8.52 2.88
C HIS A 49 4.04 -9.05 3.15
N VAL A 50 3.20 -9.09 2.12
CA VAL A 50 1.80 -9.51 2.24
C VAL A 50 1.31 -10.20 0.96
N ASN A 51 0.55 -11.27 1.12
CA ASN A 51 -0.14 -11.89 -0.02
C ASN A 51 -1.32 -11.02 -0.46
N LEU A 52 -1.16 -10.35 -1.60
CA LEU A 52 -2.09 -9.38 -2.16
C LEU A 52 -2.19 -9.57 -3.67
N ARG A 53 -3.40 -9.62 -4.21
CA ARG A 53 -3.60 -9.65 -5.66
C ARG A 53 -3.43 -8.26 -6.29
N PRO A 54 -3.15 -8.17 -7.61
CA PRO A 54 -3.03 -6.88 -8.29
C PRO A 54 -4.27 -5.99 -8.18
N ASP A 55 -5.47 -6.58 -8.27
CA ASP A 55 -6.77 -5.89 -8.12
C ASP A 55 -6.92 -5.28 -6.73
N GLU A 56 -6.66 -6.08 -5.67
CA GLU A 56 -6.74 -5.63 -4.29
C GLU A 56 -5.77 -4.47 -4.01
N PHE A 57 -4.57 -4.54 -4.59
CA PHE A 57 -3.58 -3.47 -4.46
C PHE A 57 -4.07 -2.17 -5.12
N GLN A 58 -4.63 -2.23 -6.32
CA GLN A 58 -5.16 -1.04 -7.00
C GLN A 58 -6.34 -0.43 -6.23
N ASP A 59 -7.24 -1.25 -5.68
CA ASP A 59 -8.37 -0.79 -4.87
C ASP A 59 -7.91 -0.06 -3.60
N ILE A 60 -6.90 -0.61 -2.92
CA ILE A 60 -6.32 0.03 -1.73
C ILE A 60 -5.64 1.34 -2.10
N LEU A 61 -4.85 1.39 -3.18
CA LEU A 61 -4.24 2.63 -3.65
C LEU A 61 -5.28 3.70 -3.98
N ALA A 62 -6.34 3.31 -4.70
CA ALA A 62 -7.43 4.21 -5.06
C ALA A 62 -8.11 4.80 -3.82
N ARG A 63 -8.35 3.97 -2.79
CA ARG A 63 -8.85 4.41 -1.47
C ARG A 63 -7.89 5.40 -0.80
N LEU A 64 -6.60 5.11 -0.77
CA LEU A 64 -5.58 5.96 -0.13
C LEU A 64 -5.46 7.36 -0.78
N VAL A 65 -5.63 7.46 -2.10
CA VAL A 65 -5.60 8.74 -2.82
C VAL A 65 -6.96 9.46 -2.88
N GLY A 66 -8.00 8.90 -2.25
CA GLY A 66 -9.35 9.47 -2.24
C GLY A 66 -10.06 9.40 -3.61
N ARG A 67 -9.61 8.55 -4.52
CA ARG A 67 -10.20 8.38 -5.86
C ARG A 67 -11.09 7.14 -5.84
N ARG A 68 -12.40 7.31 -5.98
CA ARG A 68 -13.32 6.17 -6.15
C ARG A 68 -13.03 5.54 -7.52
N VAL A 69 -12.69 4.25 -7.56
CA VAL A 69 -12.70 3.47 -8.80
C VAL A 69 -14.16 3.42 -9.28
N PRO A 70 -14.49 3.88 -10.50
CA PRO A 70 -15.84 3.79 -11.05
C PRO A 70 -16.22 2.35 -11.39
#